data_AF-A0A2N3VX76-F1
#
_entry.id   AF-A0A2N3VX76-F1
#
_cell.length_a   1.000
_cell.length_b   1.000
_cell.length_c   1.000
_cell.angle_alpha   90.00
_cell.angle_beta   90.00
_cell.angle_gamma   90.00
#
_symmetry.space_group_name_H-M   'P 1'
#
loop_
_entity.id
_entity.type
_entity.pdbx_description
1 polymer ?
#
loop_
_entity_poly.entity_id
_entity_poly.type
_entity_poly.pdbx_seq_one_letter_code
_entity_poly.pdbx_strand_id
1 'polypeptide(L)'
;MHGTTDISGTAADASRTGDPRAGAAGTGDPRTGDPRLTWSTTVASAPVLRHRRDGILPAVAAALSVRGETLTCTAGKGDQPPVLHPLVQDFHDTLTSGQRERFTGRCPEAILLSRQLASLESARAGKSRRSGRKPLTHGEARRALKHAKVTARRIREDGDPLHGSYAPPCRSCTALLAHFGVRAVDPAAEKG
;
A
#
# COMPACT_ATOMS: atom_id res chain seq x y z
N MET A 1 6.27 39.87 40.21
CA MET A 1 7.08 38.97 41.05
C MET A 1 8.26 38.54 40.20
N HIS A 2 9.36 39.30 40.31
CA HIS A 2 10.59 39.10 39.57
C HIS A 2 11.53 38.30 40.46
N GLY A 3 11.97 37.11 40.01
CA GLY A 3 12.91 36.25 40.72
C GLY A 3 14.16 36.08 39.88
N THR A 4 15.11 36.98 40.07
CA THR A 4 16.50 36.91 39.61
C THR A 4 17.28 36.01 40.58
N THR A 5 18.18 35.16 40.10
CA THR A 5 19.30 34.72 40.94
C THR A 5 20.55 34.55 40.09
N ASP A 6 21.59 35.18 40.61
CA ASP A 6 22.88 35.48 40.02
C ASP A 6 23.84 34.30 40.01
N ILE A 7 24.86 34.50 39.19
CA ILE A 7 26.00 33.64 38.90
C ILE A 7 27.15 34.04 39.84
N SER A 8 28.00 33.09 40.28
CA SER A 8 29.48 33.17 40.17
C SER A 8 30.24 32.44 41.30
N GLY A 9 31.30 31.73 40.93
CA GLY A 9 32.26 31.13 41.87
C GLY A 9 33.35 30.25 41.23
N THR A 10 34.21 30.84 40.40
CA THR A 10 35.58 30.46 39.98
C THR A 10 36.51 30.11 41.17
N ALA A 11 37.65 29.38 41.12
CA ALA A 11 38.51 28.81 40.08
C ALA A 11 39.62 27.89 40.72
N ALA A 12 40.42 27.26 39.83
CA ALA A 12 41.84 26.83 39.97
C ALA A 12 42.14 25.50 40.71
N ASP A 13 43.16 24.69 40.38
CA ASP A 13 44.09 24.54 39.25
C ASP A 13 44.82 23.17 39.39
N ALA A 14 45.25 22.63 38.25
CA ALA A 14 46.22 21.57 37.93
C ALA A 14 46.74 20.56 38.97
N SER A 15 46.77 19.27 38.57
CA SER A 15 48.03 18.64 38.12
C SER A 15 47.86 17.25 37.49
N ARG A 16 48.73 17.01 36.51
CA ARG A 16 48.91 15.87 35.59
C ARG A 16 49.03 14.51 36.31
N THR A 17 48.67 13.43 35.61
CA THR A 17 49.61 12.35 35.18
C THR A 17 48.84 11.24 34.42
N GLY A 18 49.29 10.94 33.20
CA GLY A 18 49.26 9.56 32.65
C GLY A 18 48.20 9.19 31.62
N ASP A 19 48.53 9.36 30.33
CA ASP A 19 48.10 8.45 29.27
C ASP A 19 49.13 7.31 29.23
N PRO A 20 48.70 6.03 29.20
CA PRO A 20 48.91 5.32 27.95
C PRO A 20 47.78 4.33 27.60
N ARG A 21 47.36 4.42 26.33
CA ARG A 21 47.08 3.30 25.42
C ARG A 21 45.75 2.55 25.59
N ALA A 22 44.87 2.84 24.61
CA ALA A 22 44.29 1.85 23.69
C ALA A 22 43.57 0.64 24.32
N GLY A 23 42.30 0.85 24.70
CA GLY A 23 41.30 -0.21 24.84
C GLY A 23 40.75 -0.62 23.48
N ALA A 24 41.28 -1.73 22.97
CA ALA A 24 40.94 -2.47 21.75
C ALA A 24 39.58 -2.17 21.10
N ALA A 25 39.64 -1.57 19.91
CA ALA A 25 38.65 -1.79 18.87
C ALA A 25 38.57 -3.31 18.63
N GLY A 26 37.38 -3.90 18.81
CA GLY A 26 37.15 -5.28 18.46
C GLY A 26 37.46 -5.48 16.98
N THR A 27 38.58 -6.14 16.68
CA THR A 27 38.98 -6.61 15.35
C THR A 27 38.11 -7.79 14.93
N GLY A 28 36.79 -7.61 14.97
CA GLY A 28 35.84 -8.50 14.33
C GLY A 28 35.70 -8.06 12.89
N ASP A 29 36.17 -8.87 11.95
CA ASP A 29 35.77 -8.74 10.55
C ASP A 29 34.22 -8.67 10.51
N PRO A 30 33.60 -7.62 9.92
CA PRO A 30 32.14 -7.49 9.88
C PRO A 30 31.46 -8.65 9.14
N ARG A 31 32.24 -9.48 8.42
CA ARG A 31 31.81 -10.74 7.82
C ARG A 31 31.57 -11.88 8.82
N THR A 32 32.06 -11.77 10.05
CA THR A 32 32.06 -12.86 11.04
C THR A 32 30.75 -12.99 11.82
N GLY A 33 29.84 -12.02 11.72
CA GLY A 33 28.62 -11.99 12.54
C GLY A 33 27.29 -12.16 11.82
N ASP A 34 27.18 -11.83 10.52
CA ASP A 34 25.91 -11.90 9.80
C ASP A 34 25.81 -13.21 8.99
N PRO A 35 24.99 -14.19 9.42
CA PRO A 35 24.82 -15.46 8.72
C PRO A 35 24.24 -15.31 7.30
N ARG A 36 23.76 -14.11 6.91
CA ARG A 36 23.33 -13.85 5.52
C ARG A 36 24.48 -13.69 4.54
N LEU A 37 25.69 -13.35 5.02
CA LEU A 37 26.87 -13.19 4.16
C LEU A 37 27.43 -14.52 3.65
N THR A 38 27.03 -15.65 4.23
CA THR A 38 27.38 -17.00 3.77
C THR A 38 26.34 -17.61 2.83
N TRP A 39 25.16 -17.00 2.67
CA TRP A 39 24.08 -17.51 1.79
C TRP A 39 24.45 -17.35 0.30
N SER A 40 25.36 -16.46 -0.08
CA SER A 40 25.73 -16.29 -1.50
C SER A 40 27.21 -15.98 -1.67
N THR A 41 28.00 -17.02 -1.92
CA THR A 41 29.41 -16.93 -2.34
C THR A 41 29.57 -16.83 -3.86
N THR A 42 28.49 -16.99 -4.62
CA THR A 42 28.49 -16.81 -6.08
C THR A 42 28.28 -15.35 -6.41
N VAL A 43 29.25 -14.74 -7.08
CA VAL A 43 29.14 -13.38 -7.64
C VAL A 43 28.23 -13.47 -8.87
N ALA A 44 26.93 -13.61 -8.66
CA ALA A 44 25.96 -13.53 -9.74
C ALA A 44 25.97 -12.07 -10.25
N SER A 45 26.31 -11.88 -11.53
CA SER A 45 26.25 -10.56 -12.14
C SER A 45 24.81 -10.04 -12.04
N ALA A 46 24.64 -8.83 -11.51
CA ALA A 46 23.33 -8.21 -11.43
C ALA A 46 22.74 -8.15 -12.86
N PRO A 47 21.47 -8.55 -13.06
CA PRO A 47 20.87 -8.52 -14.39
C PRO A 47 20.92 -7.10 -14.94
N VAL A 48 21.39 -6.96 -16.18
CA VAL A 48 21.52 -5.66 -16.85
C VAL A 48 20.13 -5.06 -17.03
N LEU A 49 19.90 -3.89 -16.41
CA LEU A 49 18.69 -3.10 -16.63
C LEU A 49 18.72 -2.55 -18.05
N ARG A 50 18.00 -3.20 -18.97
CA ARG A 50 17.89 -2.77 -20.37
C ARG A 50 17.11 -1.47 -20.54
N HIS A 51 16.24 -1.16 -19.58
CA HIS A 51 15.47 0.08 -19.53
C HIS A 51 15.48 0.61 -18.09
N ARG A 52 15.53 1.94 -17.95
CA ARG A 52 15.15 2.56 -16.67
C ARG A 52 13.66 2.25 -16.49
N ARG A 53 13.33 1.54 -15.42
CA ARG A 53 11.95 1.54 -14.96
C ARG A 53 11.69 2.94 -14.45
N ASP A 54 10.71 3.62 -15.00
CA ASP A 54 10.24 4.86 -14.41
C ASP A 54 9.53 4.44 -13.13
N GLY A 55 10.28 4.39 -12.04
CA GLY A 55 9.78 4.15 -10.70
C GLY A 55 8.72 5.16 -10.25
N ILE A 56 8.33 6.09 -11.14
CA ILE A 56 7.31 7.12 -11.02
C ILE A 56 5.95 6.69 -11.59
N LEU A 57 5.85 5.68 -12.47
CA LEU A 57 4.55 5.20 -12.96
C LEU A 57 3.86 4.27 -11.94
N PRO A 58 2.52 4.36 -11.75
CA PRO A 58 1.79 3.34 -11.00
C PRO A 58 1.81 2.02 -11.78
N ALA A 59 1.77 0.88 -11.09
CA ALA A 59 1.87 -0.42 -11.78
C ALA A 59 0.61 -0.79 -12.58
N VAL A 60 -0.57 -0.30 -12.16
CA VAL A 60 -1.88 -0.69 -12.68
C VAL A 60 -2.86 0.49 -12.55
N ALA A 61 -3.77 0.63 -13.51
CA ALA A 61 -5.00 1.42 -13.38
C ALA A 61 -6.23 0.53 -13.54
N ALA A 62 -7.33 0.90 -12.89
CA ALA A 62 -8.59 0.18 -13.00
C ALA A 62 -9.78 1.11 -13.24
N ALA A 63 -10.83 0.52 -13.79
CA ALA A 63 -12.15 1.12 -13.96
C ALA A 63 -13.19 0.21 -13.30
N LEU A 64 -14.02 0.78 -12.43
CA LEU A 64 -15.16 0.13 -11.80
C LEU A 64 -16.43 0.71 -12.41
N SER A 65 -17.27 -0.14 -12.99
CA SER A 65 -18.58 0.23 -13.51
C SER A 65 -19.69 -0.28 -12.58
N VAL A 66 -20.58 0.61 -12.16
CA VAL A 66 -21.72 0.34 -11.28
C VAL A 66 -22.95 1.03 -11.84
N ARG A 67 -23.94 0.25 -12.32
CA ARG A 67 -25.25 0.77 -12.80
C ARG A 67 -25.14 1.93 -13.82
N GLY A 68 -24.13 1.88 -14.70
CA GLY A 68 -23.90 2.91 -15.72
C GLY A 68 -22.93 4.02 -15.31
N GLU A 69 -22.59 4.15 -14.03
CA GLU A 69 -21.52 5.03 -13.56
C GLU A 69 -20.17 4.32 -13.68
N THR A 70 -19.10 5.04 -14.04
CA THR A 70 -17.74 4.50 -14.12
C THR A 70 -16.78 5.35 -13.31
N LEU A 71 -16.10 4.70 -12.36
CA LEU A 71 -15.03 5.29 -11.56
C LEU A 71 -13.69 4.72 -12.01
N THR A 72 -12.68 5.57 -12.14
CA THR A 72 -11.32 5.15 -12.51
C THR A 72 -10.29 5.59 -11.48
N CYS A 73 -9.29 4.76 -11.24
CA CYS A 73 -8.12 5.17 -10.46
C CYS A 73 -6.87 4.36 -10.81
N THR A 74 -5.72 4.89 -10.44
CA THR A 74 -4.45 4.17 -10.44
C THR A 74 -4.21 3.51 -9.08
N ALA A 75 -3.33 2.51 -9.04
CA ALA A 75 -2.85 1.94 -7.79
C ALA A 75 -2.23 3.05 -6.90
N GLY A 76 -2.39 2.91 -5.57
CA GLY A 76 -1.80 3.83 -4.61
C GLY A 76 -0.27 3.72 -4.62
N LYS A 77 0.43 4.85 -4.77
CA LYS A 77 1.88 4.90 -4.97
C LYS A 77 2.68 5.39 -3.75
N GLY A 78 2.06 6.15 -2.85
CA GLY A 78 2.75 6.71 -1.68
C GLY A 78 2.99 5.70 -0.56
N ASP A 79 3.93 5.98 0.36
CA ASP A 79 4.22 5.10 1.50
C ASP A 79 3.06 4.99 2.48
N GLN A 80 2.15 5.98 2.50
CA GLN A 80 0.95 5.92 3.33
C GLN A 80 -0.11 5.02 2.69
N PRO A 81 -0.68 4.04 3.42
CA PRO A 81 -1.81 3.27 2.92
C PRO A 81 -3.02 4.19 2.67
N PRO A 82 -3.79 3.97 1.59
CA PRO A 82 -4.99 4.75 1.33
C PRO A 82 -6.01 4.52 2.46
N VAL A 83 -6.79 5.56 2.79
CA VAL A 83 -7.91 5.40 3.71
C VAL A 83 -8.99 4.59 3.01
N LEU A 84 -9.19 3.34 3.46
CA LEU A 84 -10.19 2.44 2.94
C LEU A 84 -11.51 2.59 3.69
N HIS A 85 -12.60 2.21 3.03
CA HIS A 85 -13.90 2.14 3.68
C HIS A 85 -13.90 1.02 4.74
N PRO A 86 -14.55 1.20 5.91
CA PRO A 86 -14.55 0.20 6.99
C PRO A 86 -14.85 -1.23 6.52
N LEU A 87 -15.93 -1.44 5.75
CA LEU A 87 -16.26 -2.76 5.20
C LEU A 87 -15.16 -3.41 4.32
N VAL A 88 -14.32 -2.61 3.65
CA VAL A 88 -13.20 -3.11 2.85
C VAL A 88 -12.00 -3.39 3.75
N GLN A 89 -11.75 -2.51 4.73
CA GLN A 89 -10.72 -2.69 5.73
C GLN A 89 -10.96 -3.95 6.57
N ASP A 90 -12.17 -4.12 7.12
CA ASP A 90 -12.58 -5.29 7.90
C ASP A 90 -12.40 -6.59 7.11
N PHE A 91 -12.72 -6.57 5.81
CA PHE A 91 -12.48 -7.73 4.94
C PHE A 91 -10.99 -8.02 4.78
N HIS A 92 -10.15 -7.01 4.58
CA HIS A 92 -8.71 -7.20 4.46
C HIS A 92 -8.07 -7.70 5.77
N ASP A 93 -8.56 -7.22 6.91
CA ASP A 93 -8.08 -7.63 8.23
C ASP A 93 -8.43 -9.08 8.55
N THR A 94 -9.49 -9.63 7.95
CA THR A 94 -9.88 -11.04 8.10
C THR A 94 -9.25 -11.99 7.08
N LEU A 95 -8.48 -11.49 6.10
CA LEU A 95 -7.83 -12.35 5.11
C LEU A 95 -6.83 -13.30 5.78
N THR A 96 -6.80 -14.55 5.34
CA THR A 96 -5.77 -15.51 5.76
C THR A 96 -4.45 -15.27 5.03
N SER A 97 -3.33 -15.78 5.54
CA SER A 97 -2.00 -15.60 4.94
C SER A 97 -1.94 -16.04 3.47
N GLY A 98 -2.66 -17.10 3.08
CA GLY A 98 -2.73 -17.57 1.69
C GLY A 98 -3.44 -16.61 0.72
N GLN A 99 -4.31 -15.75 1.24
CA GLN A 99 -5.06 -14.77 0.44
C GLN A 99 -4.44 -13.36 0.50
N ARG A 100 -3.57 -13.09 1.49
CA ARG A 100 -2.90 -11.80 1.63
C ARG A 100 -1.79 -11.62 0.60
N GLU A 101 -1.70 -10.40 0.08
CA GLU A 101 -0.63 -9.93 -0.80
C GLU A 101 0.15 -8.80 -0.11
N ARG A 102 1.42 -8.62 -0.46
CA ARG A 102 2.30 -7.64 0.22
C ARG A 102 1.81 -6.20 0.14
N PHE A 103 1.02 -5.89 -0.89
CA PHE A 103 0.46 -4.56 -1.17
C PHE A 103 -1.07 -4.53 -1.00
N THR A 104 -1.60 -5.36 -0.11
CA THR A 104 -3.05 -5.40 0.22
C THR A 104 -3.55 -4.00 0.57
N GLY A 105 -4.73 -3.64 0.05
CA GLY A 105 -5.35 -2.33 0.26
C GLY A 105 -4.86 -1.19 -0.65
N ARG A 106 -3.72 -1.34 -1.34
CA ARG A 106 -3.19 -0.31 -2.27
C ARG A 106 -3.61 -0.53 -3.72
N CYS A 107 -4.20 -1.69 -4.00
CA CYS A 107 -4.68 -2.07 -5.32
C CYS A 107 -5.81 -1.12 -5.75
N PRO A 108 -5.87 -0.71 -7.03
CA PRO A 108 -6.88 0.22 -7.51
C PRO A 108 -8.31 -0.32 -7.31
N GLU A 109 -8.51 -1.64 -7.30
CA GLU A 109 -9.79 -2.28 -7.03
C GLU A 109 -10.29 -1.99 -5.62
N ALA A 110 -9.42 -2.11 -4.60
CA ALA A 110 -9.77 -1.82 -3.21
C ALA A 110 -10.10 -0.33 -3.00
N ILE A 111 -9.35 0.55 -3.68
CA ILE A 111 -9.57 2.00 -3.64
C ILE A 111 -10.90 2.36 -4.30
N LEU A 112 -11.20 1.81 -5.47
CA LEU A 112 -12.45 2.06 -6.19
C LEU A 112 -13.67 1.56 -5.42
N LEU A 113 -13.61 0.34 -4.85
CA LEU A 113 -14.67 -0.16 -4.00
C LEU A 113 -14.88 0.73 -2.77
N SER A 114 -13.79 1.16 -2.12
CA SER A 114 -13.89 2.05 -0.95
C SER A 114 -14.56 3.37 -1.30
N ARG A 115 -14.16 4.00 -2.42
CA ARG A 115 -14.77 5.24 -2.91
C ARG A 115 -16.24 5.06 -3.26
N GLN A 116 -16.60 3.97 -3.93
CA GLN A 116 -17.99 3.68 -4.27
C GLN A 116 -18.84 3.49 -3.01
N LEU A 117 -18.35 2.75 -2.02
CA LEU A 117 -19.09 2.52 -0.77
C LEU A 117 -19.26 3.82 0.03
N ALA A 118 -18.23 4.66 0.11
CA ALA A 118 -18.31 5.97 0.75
C ALA A 118 -19.29 6.92 0.04
N SER A 119 -19.33 6.87 -1.30
CA SER A 119 -20.33 7.61 -2.10
C SER A 119 -21.75 7.13 -1.81
N LEU A 120 -21.95 5.80 -1.72
CA LEU A 120 -23.25 5.20 -1.38
C LEU A 120 -23.72 5.57 0.03
N GLU A 121 -22.81 5.59 1.02
CA GLU A 121 -23.10 6.06 2.37
C GLU A 121 -23.50 7.53 2.38
N SER A 122 -22.74 8.38 1.70
CA SER A 122 -23.01 9.82 1.61
C SER A 122 -24.37 10.10 0.95
N ALA A 123 -24.65 9.42 -0.17
CA ALA A 123 -25.93 9.52 -0.87
C ALA A 123 -27.12 9.05 -0.01
N ARG A 124 -26.91 8.04 0.84
CA ARG A 124 -27.92 7.54 1.77
C ARG A 124 -28.17 8.52 2.91
N ALA A 125 -27.12 9.11 3.47
CA ALA A 125 -27.23 10.12 4.53
C ALA A 125 -28.01 11.35 4.05
N GLY A 126 -27.85 11.75 2.78
CA GLY A 126 -28.62 12.83 2.17
C GLY A 126 -30.12 12.54 2.01
N LYS A 127 -30.53 11.27 1.86
CA LYS A 127 -31.95 10.89 1.67
C LYS A 127 -32.75 10.82 2.97
N SER A 128 -32.11 10.50 4.10
CA SER A 128 -32.81 10.36 5.37
C SER A 128 -31.86 10.49 6.56
N ARG A 129 -32.23 11.33 7.54
CA ARG A 129 -31.51 11.46 8.82
C ARG A 129 -31.41 10.15 9.59
N ARG A 130 -32.44 9.28 9.52
CA ARG A 130 -32.40 7.97 10.18
C ARG A 130 -31.40 7.04 9.50
N SER A 131 -31.40 7.05 8.16
CA SER A 131 -30.52 6.18 7.38
C SER A 131 -29.06 6.61 7.42
N GLY A 132 -28.78 7.91 7.55
CA GLY A 132 -27.41 8.43 7.69
C GLY A 132 -26.76 8.15 9.04
N ARG A 133 -27.55 7.79 10.06
CA ARG A 133 -27.00 7.41 11.38
C ARG A 133 -26.47 5.99 11.44
N LYS A 134 -26.87 5.13 10.49
CA LYS A 134 -26.53 3.71 10.51
C LYS A 134 -25.44 3.42 9.48
N PRO A 135 -24.28 2.85 9.88
CA PRO A 135 -23.23 2.47 8.96
C PRO A 135 -23.75 1.52 7.88
N LEU A 136 -23.13 1.55 6.70
CA LEU A 136 -23.45 0.63 5.61
C LEU A 136 -23.19 -0.81 6.05
N THR A 137 -24.15 -1.69 5.80
CA THR A 137 -23.98 -3.13 6.05
C THR A 137 -23.44 -3.86 4.82
N HIS A 138 -22.80 -5.01 5.02
CA HIS A 138 -22.32 -5.85 3.89
C HIS A 138 -23.44 -6.27 2.92
N GLY A 139 -24.65 -6.56 3.42
CA GLY A 139 -25.79 -6.94 2.57
C GLY A 139 -26.24 -5.81 1.66
N GLU A 140 -26.29 -4.59 2.19
CA GLU A 140 -26.60 -3.40 1.40
C GLU A 140 -25.49 -3.06 0.40
N ALA A 141 -24.23 -3.21 0.80
CA ALA A 141 -23.08 -3.04 -0.09
C ALA A 141 -23.16 -3.99 -1.29
N ARG A 142 -23.38 -5.29 -1.05
CA ARG A 142 -23.58 -6.30 -2.11
C ARG A 142 -24.75 -5.96 -3.03
N ARG A 143 -25.88 -5.51 -2.46
CA ARG A 143 -27.05 -5.11 -3.26
C ARG A 143 -26.78 -3.89 -4.13
N ALA A 144 -26.02 -2.93 -3.61
CA ALA A 144 -25.65 -1.72 -4.35
C ALA A 144 -24.69 -2.05 -5.51
N LEU A 145 -23.72 -2.93 -5.25
CA LEU A 145 -22.71 -3.40 -6.22
C LEU A 145 -23.20 -4.54 -7.13
N LYS A 146 -24.49 -4.88 -7.09
CA LYS A 146 -25.05 -5.94 -7.94
C LYS A 146 -24.77 -5.63 -9.42
N HIS A 147 -24.22 -6.63 -10.13
CA HIS A 147 -23.79 -6.53 -11.53
C HIS A 147 -22.63 -5.56 -11.81
N ALA A 148 -21.96 -5.05 -10.77
CA ALA A 148 -20.77 -4.25 -10.96
C ALA A 148 -19.67 -5.06 -11.65
N LYS A 149 -18.91 -4.35 -12.50
CA LYS A 149 -17.77 -4.90 -13.22
C LYS A 149 -16.54 -4.07 -12.90
N VAL A 150 -15.39 -4.71 -12.74
CA VAL A 150 -14.10 -4.04 -12.64
C VAL A 150 -13.19 -4.56 -13.73
N THR A 151 -12.43 -3.67 -14.36
CA THR A 151 -11.35 -4.04 -15.26
C THR A 151 -10.10 -3.27 -14.89
N ALA A 152 -8.93 -3.88 -15.07
CA ALA A 152 -7.66 -3.26 -14.76
C ALA A 152 -6.66 -3.48 -15.90
N ARG A 153 -5.78 -2.51 -16.10
CA ARG A 153 -4.75 -2.51 -17.13
C ARG A 153 -3.39 -2.17 -16.54
N ARG A 154 -2.34 -2.82 -17.06
CA ARG A 154 -0.96 -2.53 -16.69
C ARG A 154 -0.56 -1.17 -17.25
N ILE A 155 0.06 -0.34 -16.41
CA ILE A 155 0.75 0.87 -16.85
C ILE A 155 2.24 0.56 -16.81
N ARG A 156 2.90 0.72 -17.95
CA ARG A 156 4.33 0.47 -18.17
C ARG A 156 4.93 1.63 -18.95
N GLU A 157 6.25 1.64 -19.10
CA GLU A 157 6.97 2.62 -19.92
C GLU A 157 6.56 2.50 -21.40
N ASP A 158 6.77 3.59 -22.15
CA ASP A 158 6.53 3.60 -23.59
C ASP A 158 7.38 2.53 -24.28
N GLY A 159 6.74 1.72 -25.13
CA GLY A 159 7.36 0.61 -25.82
C GLY A 159 7.35 -0.72 -25.07
N ASP A 160 6.90 -0.78 -23.81
CA ASP A 160 6.67 -2.07 -23.13
C ASP A 160 5.45 -2.78 -23.75
N PRO A 161 5.59 -4.00 -24.28
CA PRO A 161 4.50 -4.73 -24.93
C PRO A 161 3.35 -5.10 -23.97
N LEU A 162 3.59 -5.09 -22.66
CA LEU A 162 2.58 -5.34 -21.64
C LEU A 162 1.81 -4.07 -21.26
N HIS A 163 2.21 -2.89 -21.71
CA HIS A 163 1.44 -1.66 -21.47
C HIS A 163 0.01 -1.83 -21.99
N GLY A 164 -0.98 -1.42 -21.19
CA GLY A 164 -2.39 -1.49 -21.56
C GLY A 164 -3.00 -2.90 -21.53
N SER A 165 -2.21 -3.97 -21.40
CA SER A 165 -2.72 -5.34 -21.26
C SER A 165 -3.57 -5.51 -19.99
N TYR A 166 -4.53 -6.43 -20.03
CA TYR A 166 -5.39 -6.74 -18.88
C TYR A 166 -4.55 -7.23 -17.68
N ALA A 167 -4.75 -6.57 -16.53
CA ALA A 167 -4.16 -6.95 -15.27
C ALA A 167 -5.21 -7.72 -14.44
N PRO A 168 -5.04 -9.03 -14.20
CA PRO A 168 -5.94 -9.76 -13.32
C PRO A 168 -5.81 -9.24 -11.88
N PRO A 169 -6.90 -9.21 -11.09
CA PRO A 169 -6.84 -8.81 -9.69
C PRO A 169 -5.86 -9.68 -8.90
N CYS A 170 -5.16 -9.09 -7.92
CA CYS A 170 -4.30 -9.85 -7.04
C CYS A 170 -5.10 -10.84 -6.16
N ARG A 171 -4.42 -11.72 -5.41
CA ARG A 171 -5.08 -12.71 -4.53
C ARG A 171 -6.06 -12.06 -3.54
N SER A 172 -5.63 -11.01 -2.84
CA SER A 172 -6.48 -10.27 -1.89
C SER A 172 -7.70 -9.64 -2.57
N CYS A 173 -7.50 -9.02 -3.74
CA CYS A 173 -8.58 -8.34 -4.45
C CYS A 173 -9.54 -9.31 -5.12
N THR A 174 -9.07 -10.47 -5.57
CA THR A 174 -9.94 -11.55 -6.08
C THR A 174 -10.94 -11.98 -5.01
N ALA A 175 -10.46 -12.22 -3.78
CA ALA A 175 -11.32 -12.57 -2.65
C ALA A 175 -12.28 -11.43 -2.28
N LEU A 176 -11.79 -10.18 -2.27
CA LEU A 176 -12.59 -8.98 -1.98
C LEU A 176 -13.73 -8.78 -2.99
N LEU A 177 -13.41 -8.87 -4.28
CA LEU A 177 -14.39 -8.70 -5.36
C LEU A 177 -15.46 -9.79 -5.31
N ALA A 178 -15.06 -11.04 -5.06
CA ALA A 178 -16.00 -12.15 -4.85
C ALA A 178 -16.91 -11.89 -3.64
N HIS A 179 -16.37 -11.41 -2.53
CA HIS A 179 -17.15 -11.08 -1.32
C HIS A 179 -18.21 -10.02 -1.57
N PHE A 180 -17.94 -9.01 -2.38
CA PHE A 180 -18.89 -7.95 -2.71
C PHE A 180 -19.75 -8.24 -3.95
N GLY A 181 -19.50 -9.35 -4.67
CA GLY A 181 -20.25 -9.73 -5.86
C GLY A 181 -19.89 -8.92 -7.11
N VAL A 182 -18.67 -8.36 -7.16
CA VAL A 182 -18.16 -7.58 -8.29
C VAL A 182 -17.37 -8.50 -9.21
N ARG A 183 -17.62 -8.43 -10.52
CA ARG A 183 -16.94 -9.29 -11.50
C ARG A 183 -15.71 -8.60 -12.07
N ALA A 184 -14.58 -9.27 -12.04
CA ALA A 184 -13.41 -8.86 -12.80
C ALA A 184 -13.60 -9.25 -14.28
N VAL A 185 -13.34 -8.31 -15.18
CA VAL A 185 -13.62 -8.46 -16.61
C VAL A 185 -12.38 -8.09 -17.42
N ASP A 186 -11.99 -8.99 -18.32
CA ASP A 186 -11.08 -8.68 -19.42
C ASP A 186 -11.90 -8.20 -20.63
N PRO A 187 -11.84 -6.91 -20.99
CA PRO A 187 -12.59 -6.37 -22.11
C PRO A 187 -12.15 -6.91 -23.48
N ALA A 188 -10.97 -7.54 -23.58
CA ALA A 188 -10.57 -8.25 -24.79
C ALA A 188 -11.27 -9.61 -24.93
N ALA A 189 -11.60 -10.27 -23.82
CA ALA A 189 -12.29 -11.56 -23.81
C ALA A 189 -13.82 -11.45 -23.95
N GLU A 190 -14.43 -10.32 -23.57
CA GLU A 190 -15.87 -10.09 -23.73
C GLU A 190 -16.31 -9.73 -25.18
N LYS A 191 -15.37 -9.49 -26.10
CA LYS A 191 -15.66 -9.16 -27.51
C LYS A 191 -15.77 -10.40 -28.43
N GLY A 192 -15.66 -11.61 -27.88
CA GLY A 192 -15.75 -12.89 -28.59
C GLY A 192 -17.15 -13.48 -28.56
#